data_AF-A0A0E4GZY1-F1
#
_entry.id   AF-A0A0E4GZY1-F1
#
_cell.length_a   1.000
_cell.length_b   1.000
_cell.length_c   1.000
_cell.angle_alpha   90.00
_cell.angle_beta   90.00
_cell.angle_gamma   90.00
#
_symmetry.space_group_name_H-M   'P 1'
#
loop_
_entity.id
_entity.type
_entity.pdbx_description
1 polymer ?
#
loop_
_entity_poly.entity_id
_entity_poly.type
_entity_poly.pdbx_seq_one_letter_code
_entity_poly.pdbx_strand_id
1 'polypeptide(L)' 'MSITTIIGTKSQVIRWTIFSAVVLGLLALGLGVAQANPPLHDQQCSLRYATMRDADGHMMQCERMTNGNHGLVWQYTPGS' A
#
# COMPACT_ATOMS: atom_id res chain seq x y z
N MET A 1 -2.45 -46.61 -10.99
CA MET A 1 -2.34 -45.25 -10.42
C MET A 1 -3.76 -44.70 -10.32
N SER A 2 -4.35 -44.73 -9.12
CA SER A 2 -5.81 -44.64 -8.94
C SER A 2 -6.36 -43.23 -9.17
N ILE A 3 -7.45 -43.17 -9.93
CA ILE A 3 -8.21 -41.96 -10.32
C ILE A 3 -8.60 -41.09 -9.10
N THR A 4 -8.73 -41.70 -7.92
CA THR A 4 -9.03 -41.06 -6.64
C THR A 4 -7.98 -40.04 -6.19
N THR A 5 -6.69 -40.28 -6.45
CA THR A 5 -5.62 -39.33 -6.11
C THR A 5 -5.75 -38.05 -6.94
N ILE A 6 -6.12 -38.18 -8.22
CA ILE A 6 -6.22 -37.04 -9.16
C ILE A 6 -7.37 -36.10 -8.79
N ILE A 7 -8.48 -36.62 -8.27
CA ILE A 7 -9.66 -35.83 -7.89
C ILE A 7 -9.37 -34.98 -6.64
N GLY A 8 -8.66 -35.55 -5.66
CA GLY A 8 -8.23 -34.84 -4.45
C GLY A 8 -7.28 -33.68 -4.76
N THR A 9 -6.28 -33.92 -5.62
CA THR A 9 -5.32 -32.88 -6.03
C THR A 9 -6.00 -31.75 -6.80
N LYS A 10 -6.94 -32.07 -7.69
CA LYS A 10 -7.69 -31.06 -8.47
C LYS A 10 -8.54 -30.15 -7.58
N SER A 11 -9.23 -30.71 -6.59
CA SER A 11 -10.02 -29.93 -5.62
C SER A 11 -9.15 -29.00 -4.78
N GLN A 12 -7.98 -29.47 -4.35
CA GLN A 12 -7.04 -28.61 -3.63
C GLN A 12 -6.50 -27.50 -4.53
N VAL A 13 -6.08 -27.79 -5.76
CA VAL A 13 -5.59 -26.78 -6.70
C VAL A 13 -6.65 -25.70 -6.92
N ILE A 14 -7.92 -26.07 -7.15
CA ILE A 14 -9.01 -25.10 -7.32
C ILE A 14 -9.16 -24.20 -6.08
N ARG A 15 -9.15 -24.77 -4.87
CA ARG A 15 -9.24 -23.99 -3.62
C ARG A 15 -8.07 -23.01 -3.47
N TRP A 16 -6.85 -23.45 -3.77
CA TRP A 16 -5.67 -22.60 -3.73
C TRP A 16 -5.74 -21.48 -4.78
N THR A 17 -6.19 -21.78 -5.99
CA THR A 17 -6.37 -20.75 -7.04
C THR A 17 -7.38 -19.69 -6.62
N ILE A 18 -8.52 -20.09 -6.06
CA ILE A 18 -9.53 -19.15 -5.56
C ILE A 18 -8.95 -18.31 -4.43
N PHE A 19 -8.30 -18.93 -3.46
CA PHE A 19 -7.69 -18.22 -2.33
C PHE A 19 -6.65 -17.20 -2.80
N SER A 20 -5.74 -17.60 -3.68
CA SER A 20 -4.73 -16.70 -4.25
C SER A 20 -5.37 -15.54 -5.04
N ALA A 21 -6.42 -15.81 -5.82
CA ALA A 21 -7.13 -14.75 -6.55
C ALA A 21 -7.79 -13.74 -5.59
N VAL A 22 -8.40 -14.22 -4.50
CA VAL A 22 -9.00 -13.35 -3.47
C VAL A 22 -7.91 -12.51 -2.78
N VAL A 23 -6.79 -13.12 -2.39
CA VAL A 23 -5.68 -12.39 -1.76
C VAL A 23 -5.12 -11.31 -2.69
N LEU A 24 -4.89 -11.64 -3.96
CA LEU A 24 -4.42 -10.66 -4.96
C LEU A 24 -5.44 -9.53 -5.17
N GLY A 25 -6.73 -9.86 -5.22
CA GLY A 25 -7.80 -8.86 -5.32
C GLY A 25 -7.81 -7.91 -4.12
N LEU A 26 -7.72 -8.45 -2.90
CA LEU A 26 -7.67 -7.65 -1.66
C LEU A 26 -6.42 -6.77 -1.60
N LEU A 27 -5.26 -7.28 -2.01
CA LEU A 27 -4.01 -6.51 -2.07
C LEU A 27 -4.12 -5.36 -3.08
N ALA A 28 -4.63 -5.63 -4.28
CA ALA A 28 -4.82 -4.61 -5.31
C ALA A 28 -5.78 -3.51 -4.84
N LEU A 29 -6.89 -3.89 -4.20
CA LEU A 29 -7.84 -2.94 -3.61
C LEU A 29 -7.18 -2.12 -2.49
N GLY A 30 -6.46 -2.76 -1.58
CA GLY A 30 -5.75 -2.11 -0.47
C GLY A 30 -4.72 -1.10 -0.93
N LEU A 31 -3.93 -1.44 -1.95
CA LEU A 31 -2.97 -0.52 -2.56
C LEU A 31 -3.69 0.62 -3.29
N GLY A 32 -4.77 0.32 -4.02
CA GLY A 32 -5.58 1.34 -4.70
C GLY A 32 -6.15 2.38 -3.74
N VAL A 33 -6.71 1.97 -2.60
CA VAL A 33 -7.23 2.92 -1.60
C VAL A 33 -6.11 3.72 -0.92
N ALA A 34 -4.95 3.12 -0.69
CA ALA A 34 -3.80 3.81 -0.12
C ALA A 34 -3.21 4.87 -1.08
N GLN A 35 -3.34 4.66 -2.40
CA GLN A 35 -2.97 5.66 -3.41
C GLN A 35 -4.06 6.73 -3.59
N ALA A 36 -5.34 6.39 -3.39
CA ALA A 36 -6.45 7.33 -3.54
C ALA A 36 -6.58 8.32 -2.39
N ASN A 37 -6.05 7.99 -1.21
CA ASN A 37 -6.08 8.87 -0.04
C ASN A 37 -4.65 9.21 0.41
N PRO A 38 -3.92 10.02 -0.37
CA PRO A 38 -2.62 10.51 0.06
C PRO A 38 -2.76 11.31 1.37
N PRO A 39 -1.78 11.23 2.27
CA PRO A 39 -1.77 12.00 3.51
C PRO A 39 -1.70 13.49 3.16
N LEU A 40 -2.52 14.28 3.85
CA LEU A 40 -2.53 15.73 3.70
C LEU A 40 -1.23 16.34 4.24
N HIS A 41 -0.93 17.57 3.81
CA HIS A 41 0.13 18.39 4.41
C HIS A 41 0.00 18.42 5.94
N ASP A 42 1.14 18.37 6.64
CA ASP A 42 1.23 18.30 8.11
C ASP A 42 0.68 17.02 8.78
N GLN A 43 0.24 16.01 8.01
CA GLN A 43 -0.02 14.68 8.59
C GLN A 43 1.25 14.04 9.12
N GLN A 44 1.12 13.33 10.26
CA GLN A 44 2.23 12.58 10.83
C GLN A 44 2.66 11.45 9.91
N CYS A 45 3.97 11.32 9.74
CA CYS A 45 4.60 10.24 9.01
C CYS A 45 5.51 9.44 9.93
N SER A 46 5.60 8.13 9.69
CA SER A 46 6.39 7.23 10.53
C SER A 46 7.87 7.16 10.13
N LEU A 47 8.21 7.59 8.91
CA LEU A 47 9.48 7.25 8.28
C LEU A 47 10.14 8.47 7.63
N ARG A 48 11.20 8.97 8.27
CA ARG A 48 11.96 10.16 7.81
C ARG A 48 12.52 9.92 6.41
N TYR A 49 12.46 10.95 5.56
CA TYR A 49 12.86 10.93 4.15
C TYR A 49 11.99 10.06 3.24
N ALA A 50 10.86 9.53 3.72
CA ALA A 50 9.88 8.95 2.81
C ALA A 50 9.37 10.03 1.86
N THR A 51 9.20 9.70 0.58
CA THR A 51 8.64 10.58 -0.44
C THR A 51 7.32 10.02 -0.94
N MET A 52 6.37 10.89 -1.22
CA MET A 52 5.05 10.56 -1.76
C MET A 52 4.59 11.66 -2.71
N ARG A 53 3.63 11.35 -3.58
CA ARG A 53 2.95 12.35 -4.40
C ARG A 53 1.53 12.55 -3.87
N ASP A 54 1.13 13.81 -3.81
CA ASP A 54 -0.25 14.19 -3.53
C ASP A 54 -1.17 13.85 -4.71
N ALA A 55 -2.48 13.96 -4.52
CA ALA A 55 -3.49 13.74 -5.57
C ALA A 55 -3.29 14.68 -6.77
N ASP A 56 -2.77 15.88 -6.52
CA ASP A 56 -2.41 16.88 -7.53
C ASP A 56 -1.04 16.61 -8.19
N GLY A 57 -0.31 15.57 -7.76
CA GLY A 57 0.97 15.16 -8.32
C GLY A 57 2.19 15.88 -7.75
N HIS A 58 2.01 16.83 -6.83
CA HIS A 58 3.09 17.49 -6.12
C HIS A 58 3.86 16.51 -5.21
N MET A 59 5.18 16.64 -5.16
CA MET A 59 6.00 15.79 -4.29
C MET A 59 6.01 16.30 -2.86
N MET A 60 5.69 15.39 -1.95
CA MET A 60 5.85 15.57 -0.52
C MET A 60 6.98 14.68 0.01
N GLN A 61 7.70 15.20 1.00
CA GLN A 61 8.68 14.47 1.78
C GLN A 61 8.29 14.45 3.25
N CYS A 62 8.54 13.33 3.90
CA CYS A 62 8.41 13.18 5.34
C CYS A 62 9.65 13.76 6.02
N GLU A 63 9.52 14.95 6.58
CA GLU A 63 10.59 15.63 7.29
C GLU A 63 10.13 16.06 8.68
N ARG A 64 11.08 16.32 9.57
CA ARG A 64 10.76 16.85 10.90
C ARG A 64 10.08 18.20 10.73
N MET A 65 9.03 18.46 11.52
CA MET A 65 8.41 19.77 11.57
C MET A 65 9.48 20.85 11.81
N THR A 66 9.48 21.87 10.94
CA THR A 66 10.43 22.98 11.00
C THR A 66 10.08 23.95 12.13
N ASN A 67 8.81 23.99 12.55
CA ASN A 67 8.31 24.95 13.52
C ASN A 67 7.27 24.32 14.47
N GLY A 68 7.70 23.42 15.36
CA GLY A 68 6.81 22.74 16.30
C GLY A 68 7.27 21.34 16.71
N ASN A 69 6.42 20.65 17.48
CA ASN A 69 6.62 19.34 18.12
C ASN A 69 7.52 18.40 17.30
N HIS A 70 8.45 17.67 17.94
CA HIS A 70 9.54 16.88 17.32
C HIS A 70 9.11 15.71 16.39
N GLY A 71 7.85 15.68 15.94
CA GLY A 71 7.29 14.71 15.02
C GLY A 71 7.77 14.88 13.58
N LEU A 72 7.66 13.79 12.85
CA LEU A 72 7.85 13.74 11.41
C LEU A 72 6.51 14.02 10.74
N VAL A 73 6.49 14.94 9.77
CA VAL A 73 5.29 15.26 8.98
C VAL A 73 5.57 15.36 7.49
N TRP A 74 4.52 15.19 6.70
CA TRP A 74 4.54 15.39 5.26
C TRP A 74 4.62 16.89 4.91
N GLN A 75 5.70 17.27 4.23
CA GLN A 75 5.96 18.64 3.78
C GLN A 75 6.24 18.64 2.27
N TYR A 76 5.82 19.68 1.55
CA TYR A 76 6.11 19.79 0.13
C TYR A 76 7.60 20.04 -0.11
N THR A 77 8.15 19.39 -1.13
CA THR A 77 9.56 19.59 -1.50
C THR A 77 9.71 20.93 -2.25
N PRO A 78 10.71 21.78 -1.91
CA PRO A 78 10.92 23.04 -2.60
C PRO A 78 11.21 22.79 -4.09
N GLY A 79 10.34 23.26 -4.98
CA GLY A 79 10.50 23.15 -6.43
C GLY A 79 9.58 22.14 -7.15
N SER A 80 8.56 21.58 -6.48
CA SER A 80 7.47 20.80 -7.11
C SER A 80 6.26 21.63 -7.51
#